data_AF-A0A8J7SHW9-F1
#
_entry.id   AF-A0A8J7SHW9-F1
#
_cell.length_a   1.000
_cell.length_b   1.000
_cell.length_c   1.000
_cell.angle_alpha   90.00
_cell.angle_beta   90.00
_cell.angle_gamma   90.00
#
_symmetry.space_group_name_H-M   'P 1'
#
loop_
_entity.id
_entity.type
_entity.pdbx_description
1 polymer ?
#
loop_
_entity_poly.entity_id
_entity_poly.type
_entity_poly.pdbx_seq_one_letter_code
_entity_poly.pdbx_strand_id
1 'polypeptide(L)'
;ENLLRGPNHLTTDSLDFNDIPQIGIPEEFDSEIEDDFATVRGYWYTSYSFYQYIDEIEGAPDKGWGVFGEAAISDGNPNPVRGHWYLGLGGNSFVPGRSDDLWGIAIGQYIFSNPFKRSAAAAGLFVETESLFEIYYNVAVAPWARLSANLQVVNPALAGTEPAVFLGLRGQLKF
;
A
#
# COMPACT_ATOMS: atom_id res chain seq x y z
N GLU A 1 9.27 21.52 4.00
CA GLU A 1 10.28 20.92 3.12
C GLU A 1 9.63 19.78 2.35
N ASN A 2 9.57 19.86 1.03
CA ASN A 2 8.92 18.84 0.18
C ASN A 2 9.92 17.71 -0.09
N LEU A 3 9.68 16.52 0.45
CA LEU A 3 10.44 15.32 0.09
C LEU A 3 9.95 14.82 -1.27
N LEU A 4 10.70 15.14 -2.33
CA LEU A 4 10.51 14.61 -3.67
C LEU A 4 11.35 13.34 -3.82
N ARG A 5 10.73 12.22 -4.22
CA ARG A 5 11.46 11.05 -4.74
C ARG A 5 11.09 10.84 -6.21
N GLY A 6 12.11 10.83 -7.06
CA GLY A 6 12.02 10.66 -8.51
C GLY A 6 11.93 9.19 -8.96
N PRO A 7 11.95 8.94 -10.28
CA PRO A 7 11.73 7.61 -10.85
C PRO A 7 12.83 6.63 -10.47
N ASN A 8 12.44 5.39 -10.13
CA ASN A 8 13.35 4.26 -9.90
C ASN A 8 13.32 3.35 -11.12
N HIS A 9 14.49 2.96 -11.63
CA HIS A 9 14.65 1.99 -12.71
C HIS A 9 15.42 0.78 -12.16
N LEU A 10 14.88 -0.42 -12.32
CA LEU A 10 15.52 -1.66 -11.92
C LEU A 10 15.59 -2.58 -13.15
N THR A 11 16.78 -3.12 -13.43
CA THR A 11 17.03 -4.06 -14.53
C THR A 11 17.30 -5.44 -13.96
N THR A 12 16.22 -6.15 -13.61
CA THR A 12 16.25 -7.57 -13.21
C THR A 12 15.24 -8.33 -14.05
N ASP A 13 15.63 -9.50 -14.57
CA ASP A 13 14.73 -10.40 -15.31
C ASP A 13 13.59 -10.88 -14.37
N SER A 14 12.34 -10.82 -14.81
CA SER A 14 11.18 -11.23 -14.02
C SER A 14 10.05 -11.76 -14.93
N LEU A 15 9.19 -12.62 -14.36
CA LEU A 15 8.20 -13.44 -15.06
C LEU A 15 7.21 -12.60 -15.86
N ASP A 16 7.04 -12.89 -17.16
CA ASP A 16 5.99 -12.26 -17.97
C ASP A 16 4.62 -12.86 -17.64
N PHE A 17 3.70 -12.06 -17.11
CA PHE A 17 2.35 -12.55 -16.83
C PHE A 17 1.55 -12.91 -18.09
N ASN A 18 1.88 -12.34 -19.26
CA ASN A 18 1.17 -12.66 -20.49
C ASN A 18 1.46 -14.07 -21.01
N ASP A 19 2.58 -14.66 -20.61
CA ASP A 19 3.04 -15.97 -21.08
C ASP A 19 2.80 -17.08 -20.06
N ILE A 20 1.94 -16.86 -19.06
CA ILE A 20 1.47 -17.93 -18.16
C ILE A 20 0.46 -18.81 -18.92
N PRO A 21 0.73 -20.12 -19.11
CA PRO A 21 -0.21 -21.02 -19.77
C PRO A 21 -1.54 -21.11 -18.98
N GLN A 22 -2.68 -21.22 -19.67
CA GLN A 22 -3.97 -21.44 -19.02
C GLN A 22 -4.08 -22.89 -18.54
N ILE A 23 -3.56 -23.22 -17.36
CA ILE A 23 -3.50 -24.62 -16.89
C ILE A 23 -4.65 -24.94 -15.92
N GLY A 24 -5.47 -25.93 -16.27
CA GLY A 24 -6.11 -26.82 -15.29
C GLY A 24 -5.16 -27.99 -15.04
N ILE A 25 -4.55 -28.07 -13.85
CA ILE A 25 -3.38 -28.93 -13.60
C ILE A 25 -3.79 -30.28 -12.97
N PRO A 26 -3.49 -31.42 -13.60
CA PRO A 26 -3.35 -32.72 -12.93
C PRO A 26 -1.94 -32.88 -12.33
N GLU A 27 -1.83 -33.55 -11.18
CA GLU A 27 -0.67 -33.72 -10.26
C GLU A 27 0.69 -34.18 -10.85
N GLU A 28 0.82 -34.41 -12.16
CA GLU A 28 1.98 -35.09 -12.77
C GLU A 28 3.02 -34.14 -13.42
N PHE A 29 2.90 -32.81 -13.25
CA PHE A 29 3.68 -31.79 -14.00
C PHE A 29 4.72 -30.97 -13.19
N ASP A 30 5.15 -31.42 -12.02
CA ASP A 30 5.98 -30.60 -11.12
C ASP A 30 7.45 -30.36 -11.56
N SER A 31 7.94 -30.98 -12.65
CA SER A 31 9.36 -30.89 -13.02
C SER A 31 9.70 -30.24 -14.38
N GLU A 32 8.72 -29.80 -15.18
CA GLU A 32 8.95 -29.19 -16.51
C GLU A 32 8.63 -27.68 -16.57
N ILE A 33 8.17 -27.07 -15.47
CA ILE A 33 7.58 -25.72 -15.48
C ILE A 33 8.61 -24.57 -15.43
N GLU A 34 9.88 -24.79 -15.07
CA GLU A 34 10.85 -23.69 -14.94
C GLU A 34 11.31 -23.06 -16.27
N ASP A 35 11.28 -23.80 -17.38
CA ASP A 35 11.93 -23.38 -18.65
C ASP A 35 10.97 -22.75 -19.69
N ASP A 36 9.66 -22.72 -19.44
CA ASP A 36 8.64 -22.33 -20.44
C ASP A 36 8.02 -20.93 -20.21
N PHE A 37 8.45 -20.18 -19.19
CA PHE A 37 8.01 -18.80 -18.98
C PHE A 37 8.95 -17.80 -19.65
N ALA A 38 8.41 -16.94 -20.51
CA ALA A 38 9.17 -15.80 -21.01
C ALA A 38 9.47 -14.80 -19.88
N THR A 39 10.67 -14.24 -19.90
CA THR A 39 11.08 -13.16 -18.99
C THR A 39 11.08 -11.83 -19.73
N VAL A 40 10.48 -10.79 -19.15
CA VAL A 40 10.57 -9.41 -19.70
C VAL A 40 11.80 -8.71 -19.13
N ARG A 41 12.55 -8.00 -20.00
CA ARG A 41 13.67 -7.14 -19.60
C ARG A 41 13.23 -5.70 -19.43
N GLY A 42 13.37 -5.22 -18.19
CA GLY A 42 13.20 -3.82 -17.80
C GLY A 42 11.77 -3.51 -17.35
N TYR A 43 11.65 -2.81 -16.22
CA TYR A 43 10.40 -2.22 -15.77
C TYR A 43 10.60 -0.72 -15.44
N TRP A 44 9.52 0.07 -15.49
CA TRP A 44 9.50 1.43 -14.96
C TRP A 44 8.42 1.60 -13.89
N TYR A 45 8.76 2.42 -12.89
CA TYR A 45 7.86 2.82 -11.82
C TYR A 45 8.10 4.29 -11.50
N THR A 46 7.02 5.04 -11.36
CA THR A 46 7.07 6.42 -10.89
C THR A 46 6.06 6.62 -9.77
N SER A 47 6.43 7.43 -8.80
CA SER A 47 5.58 7.79 -7.67
C SER A 47 5.73 9.26 -7.34
N TYR A 48 4.66 9.85 -6.85
CA TYR A 48 4.65 11.18 -6.30
C TYR A 48 3.98 11.15 -4.93
N SER A 49 4.72 11.53 -3.89
CA SER A 49 4.24 11.62 -2.52
C SER A 49 4.30 13.07 -2.05
N PHE A 50 3.33 13.47 -1.23
CA PHE A 50 3.25 14.82 -0.69
C PHE A 50 2.78 14.81 0.77
N TYR A 51 3.16 15.87 1.48
CA TYR A 51 2.62 16.24 2.77
C TYR A 51 2.46 17.76 2.79
N GLN A 52 1.30 18.25 3.20
CA GLN A 52 1.06 19.68 3.35
C GLN A 52 0.36 19.98 4.66
N TYR A 53 0.96 20.90 5.40
CA TYR A 53 0.41 21.45 6.63
C TYR A 53 -0.77 22.38 6.32
N ILE A 54 -1.86 22.26 7.06
CA ILE A 54 -3.09 23.04 6.86
C ILE A 54 -3.31 24.01 8.01
N ASP A 55 -3.08 23.59 9.25
CA ASP A 55 -3.39 24.40 10.43
C ASP A 55 -2.57 23.98 11.65
N GLU A 56 -2.25 24.95 12.53
CA GLU A 56 -1.52 24.76 13.78
C GLU A 56 -2.50 24.75 14.97
N ILE A 57 -2.16 23.99 16.02
CA ILE A 57 -2.88 24.01 17.29
C ILE A 57 -2.52 25.30 18.03
N GLU A 58 -3.54 26.09 18.37
CA GLU A 58 -3.38 27.33 19.12
C GLU A 58 -2.58 27.09 20.42
N GLY A 59 -1.53 27.90 20.62
CA GLY A 59 -0.67 27.82 21.80
C GLY A 59 0.33 26.66 21.80
N ALA A 60 0.45 25.91 20.70
CA ALA A 60 1.39 24.81 20.55
C ALA A 60 2.14 24.89 19.21
N PRO A 61 3.23 25.69 19.16
CA PRO A 61 4.07 25.79 17.96
C PRO A 61 4.53 24.40 17.50
N ASP A 62 4.60 24.19 16.19
CA ASP A 62 4.99 22.94 15.54
C ASP A 62 4.01 21.75 15.69
N LYS A 63 2.82 21.97 16.26
CA LYS A 63 1.78 20.94 16.39
C LYS A 63 0.54 21.32 15.63
N GLY A 64 -0.01 20.37 14.88
CA GLY A 64 -1.17 20.65 14.03
C GLY A 64 -1.42 19.57 13.00
N TRP A 65 -2.10 19.93 11.93
CA TRP A 65 -2.71 18.98 11.01
C TRP A 65 -2.30 19.22 9.57
N GLY A 66 -2.28 18.14 8.80
CA GLY A 66 -1.95 18.18 7.39
C GLY A 66 -2.67 17.11 6.59
N VAL A 67 -2.63 17.32 5.27
CA VAL A 67 -2.94 16.29 4.27
C VAL A 67 -1.66 15.61 3.85
N PHE A 68 -1.76 14.32 3.54
CA PHE A 68 -0.68 13.56 2.96
C PHE A 68 -1.21 12.57 1.94
N GLY A 69 -0.37 12.17 1.01
CA GLY A 69 -0.76 11.18 0.03
C GLY A 69 0.38 10.74 -0.85
N GLU A 70 0.11 9.71 -1.63
CA GLU A 70 0.97 9.23 -2.68
C GLU A 70 0.12 8.72 -3.85
N ALA A 71 0.63 8.86 -5.06
CA ALA A 71 0.14 8.13 -6.21
C ALA A 71 1.33 7.56 -6.98
N ALA A 72 1.20 6.33 -7.46
CA ALA A 72 2.23 5.65 -8.21
C ALA A 72 1.66 4.84 -9.37
N ILE A 73 2.49 4.66 -10.39
CA ILE A 73 2.16 3.91 -11.60
C ILE A 73 3.40 3.21 -12.16
N SER A 74 3.18 2.04 -12.75
CA SER A 74 4.18 1.21 -13.43
C SER A 74 3.70 0.79 -14.83
N ASP A 75 4.57 0.14 -15.60
CA ASP A 75 4.20 -0.59 -16.81
C ASP A 75 3.30 -1.81 -16.56
N GLY A 76 3.18 -2.29 -15.32
CA GLY A 76 2.29 -3.38 -14.92
C GLY A 76 2.70 -4.77 -15.45
N ASN A 77 3.91 -4.91 -15.99
CA ASN A 77 4.50 -6.19 -16.34
C ASN A 77 6.03 -6.06 -16.21
N PRO A 78 6.69 -6.85 -15.35
CA PRO A 78 6.21 -8.01 -14.59
C PRO A 78 5.61 -7.68 -13.21
N ASN A 79 5.24 -6.42 -12.96
CA ASN A 79 4.61 -6.02 -11.70
C ASN A 79 3.08 -6.27 -11.71
N PRO A 80 2.51 -7.08 -10.79
CA PRO A 80 1.07 -7.35 -10.77
C PRO A 80 0.26 -6.09 -10.42
N VAL A 81 0.88 -5.12 -9.75
CA VAL A 81 0.31 -3.81 -9.45
C VAL A 81 0.72 -2.83 -10.55
N ARG A 82 -0.27 -2.34 -11.29
CA ARG A 82 -0.10 -1.26 -12.28
C ARG A 82 0.02 0.10 -11.62
N GLY A 83 -0.61 0.29 -10.48
CA GLY A 83 -0.51 1.54 -9.73
C GLY A 83 -1.23 1.47 -8.40
N HIS A 84 -0.98 2.48 -7.58
CA HIS A 84 -1.65 2.66 -6.31
C HIS A 84 -1.78 4.13 -5.98
N TRP A 85 -2.68 4.44 -5.08
CA TRP A 85 -2.73 5.76 -4.48
C TRP A 85 -3.28 5.68 -3.07
N TYR A 86 -2.91 6.64 -2.24
CA TYR A 86 -3.57 6.90 -0.97
C TYR A 86 -3.60 8.39 -0.66
N LEU A 87 -4.61 8.78 0.10
CA LEU A 87 -4.80 10.13 0.60
C LEU A 87 -5.25 10.05 2.05
N GLY A 88 -4.69 10.90 2.89
CA GLY A 88 -5.01 10.94 4.30
C GLY A 88 -4.91 12.32 4.92
N LEU A 89 -5.49 12.39 6.12
CA LEU A 89 -5.42 13.51 7.04
C LEU A 89 -4.81 13.01 8.33
N GLY A 90 -4.00 13.84 8.97
CA GLY A 90 -3.47 13.49 10.28
C GLY A 90 -2.67 14.62 10.90
N GLY A 91 -2.20 14.36 12.11
CA GLY A 91 -1.42 15.32 12.86
C GLY A 91 -1.54 15.12 14.35
N ASN A 92 -1.35 16.20 15.12
CA ASN A 92 -1.39 16.17 16.57
C ASN A 92 -2.82 16.01 17.11
N SER A 93 -2.95 15.37 18.27
CA SER A 93 -4.27 15.11 18.87
C SER A 93 -5.01 16.38 19.28
N PHE A 94 -6.33 16.34 19.09
CA PHE A 94 -7.29 17.33 19.56
C PHE A 94 -7.68 17.14 21.04
N VAL A 95 -7.17 16.09 21.71
CA VAL A 95 -7.51 15.78 23.11
C VAL A 95 -6.71 16.69 24.06
N PRO A 96 -7.36 17.44 24.98
CA PRO A 96 -6.68 18.30 25.93
C PRO A 96 -5.64 17.54 26.77
N GLY A 97 -4.44 18.13 26.90
CA GLY A 97 -3.32 17.51 27.62
C GLY A 97 -2.63 16.36 26.89
N ARG A 98 -3.02 16.06 25.64
CA ARG A 98 -2.46 14.98 24.82
C ARG A 98 -1.87 15.49 23.50
N SER A 99 -1.39 16.73 23.45
CA SER A 99 -0.91 17.33 22.19
C SER A 99 0.33 16.63 21.59
N ASP A 100 1.01 15.77 22.36
CA ASP A 100 2.09 14.89 21.86
C ASP A 100 1.58 13.63 21.15
N ASP A 101 0.30 13.32 21.22
CA ASP A 101 -0.30 12.21 20.49
C ASP A 101 -0.45 12.55 19.01
N LEU A 102 -0.44 11.51 18.18
CA LEU A 102 -0.67 11.62 16.75
C LEU A 102 -1.88 10.80 16.34
N TRP A 103 -2.63 11.28 15.36
CA TRP A 103 -3.74 10.57 14.76
C TRP A 103 -3.68 10.67 13.24
N GLY A 104 -4.37 9.77 12.57
CA GLY A 104 -4.66 9.95 11.16
C GLY A 104 -5.71 8.99 10.63
N ILE A 105 -6.21 9.36 9.47
CA ILE A 105 -7.19 8.63 8.68
C ILE A 105 -6.72 8.64 7.24
N ALA A 106 -6.82 7.50 6.56
CA ALA A 106 -6.41 7.39 5.17
C ALA A 106 -7.35 6.47 4.40
N ILE A 107 -7.46 6.75 3.10
CA ILE A 107 -8.04 5.85 2.10
C ILE A 107 -7.01 5.60 1.02
N GLY A 108 -7.09 4.44 0.37
CA GLY A 108 -6.23 4.15 -0.77
C GLY A 108 -6.75 2.98 -1.60
N GLN A 109 -6.07 2.75 -2.71
CA GLN A 109 -6.37 1.65 -3.62
C GLN A 109 -5.12 1.07 -4.27
N TYR A 110 -5.17 -0.24 -4.58
CA TYR A 110 -4.25 -0.90 -5.50
C TYR A 110 -4.96 -1.30 -6.78
N ILE A 111 -4.38 -0.90 -7.90
CA ILE A 111 -4.87 -1.16 -9.25
C ILE A 111 -3.99 -2.22 -9.89
N PHE A 112 -4.56 -3.40 -10.14
CA PHE A 112 -3.83 -4.51 -10.73
C PHE A 112 -3.72 -4.41 -12.26
N SER A 113 -2.63 -4.93 -12.80
CA SER A 113 -2.33 -4.87 -14.23
C SER A 113 -3.21 -5.80 -15.05
N ASN A 114 -3.46 -5.43 -16.31
CA ASN A 114 -4.25 -6.26 -17.22
C ASN A 114 -3.59 -7.62 -17.51
N PRO A 115 -2.26 -7.72 -17.71
CA PRO A 115 -1.57 -9.00 -17.79
C PRO A 115 -1.89 -9.90 -16.60
N PHE A 116 -1.67 -9.42 -15.38
CA PHE A 116 -1.95 -10.19 -14.17
C PHE A 116 -3.42 -10.59 -14.03
N LYS A 117 -4.36 -9.68 -14.31
CA LYS A 117 -5.80 -9.97 -14.27
C LYS A 117 -6.20 -11.07 -15.26
N ARG A 118 -5.58 -11.11 -16.46
CA ARG A 118 -5.84 -12.16 -17.45
C ARG A 118 -5.30 -13.51 -16.99
N SER A 119 -4.09 -13.56 -16.44
CA SER A 119 -3.49 -14.80 -15.92
C SER A 119 -4.28 -15.34 -14.73
N ALA A 120 -4.72 -14.45 -13.83
CA ALA A 120 -5.60 -14.83 -12.72
C ALA A 120 -6.95 -15.38 -13.23
N ALA A 121 -7.57 -14.71 -14.22
CA ALA A 121 -8.85 -15.16 -14.79
C ALA A 121 -8.72 -16.53 -15.47
N ALA A 122 -7.58 -16.83 -16.09
CA ALA A 122 -7.30 -18.16 -16.65
C ALA A 122 -7.24 -19.26 -15.56
N ALA A 123 -6.85 -18.92 -14.34
CA ALA A 123 -6.90 -19.79 -13.17
C ALA A 123 -8.26 -19.75 -12.44
N GLY A 124 -9.29 -19.12 -13.01
CA GLY A 124 -10.62 -18.99 -12.41
C GLY A 124 -10.73 -17.92 -11.31
N LEU A 125 -9.74 -17.05 -11.19
CA LEU A 125 -9.69 -15.97 -10.19
C LEU A 125 -9.97 -14.63 -10.86
N PHE A 126 -11.01 -13.92 -10.39
CA PHE A 126 -11.34 -12.59 -10.92
C PHE A 126 -10.76 -11.52 -10.00
N VAL A 127 -9.84 -10.71 -10.52
CA VAL A 127 -9.16 -9.68 -9.74
C VAL A 127 -9.66 -8.28 -10.11
N GLU A 128 -10.16 -7.58 -9.09
CA GLU A 128 -10.65 -6.21 -9.12
C GLU A 128 -9.62 -5.24 -8.51
N THR A 129 -10.04 -4.01 -8.19
CA THR A 129 -9.22 -3.04 -7.44
C THR A 129 -9.35 -3.34 -5.95
N GLU A 130 -8.23 -3.40 -5.24
CA GLU A 130 -8.26 -3.48 -3.78
C GLU A 130 -8.41 -2.08 -3.21
N SER A 131 -9.30 -1.90 -2.23
CA SER A 131 -9.48 -0.61 -1.53
C SER A 131 -9.17 -0.75 -0.06
N LEU A 132 -8.56 0.28 0.51
CA LEU A 132 -8.12 0.33 1.90
C LEU A 132 -8.67 1.57 2.56
N PHE A 133 -9.06 1.41 3.82
CA PHE A 133 -9.36 2.48 4.75
C PHE A 133 -8.62 2.21 6.05
N GLU A 134 -7.96 3.23 6.60
CA GLU A 134 -7.22 3.11 7.84
C GLU A 134 -7.53 4.27 8.78
N ILE A 135 -7.65 3.96 10.07
CA ILE A 135 -7.58 4.92 11.17
C ILE A 135 -6.44 4.49 12.09
N TYR A 136 -5.61 5.43 12.50
CA TYR A 136 -4.56 5.20 13.48
C TYR A 136 -4.57 6.24 14.60
N TYR A 137 -4.13 5.83 15.79
CA TYR A 137 -3.85 6.72 16.90
C TYR A 137 -2.57 6.28 17.62
N ASN A 138 -1.66 7.22 17.88
CA ASN A 138 -0.40 7.01 18.57
C ASN A 138 -0.38 7.79 19.88
N VAL A 139 -0.38 7.05 20.98
CA VAL A 139 -0.30 7.53 22.35
C VAL A 139 1.17 7.74 22.72
N ALA A 140 1.56 8.97 23.00
CA ALA A 140 2.79 9.27 23.73
C ALA A 140 2.58 8.90 25.21
N VAL A 141 3.14 7.76 25.63
CA VAL A 141 3.02 7.25 27.00
C VAL A 141 4.06 7.93 27.89
N ALA A 142 5.29 8.04 27.37
CA ALA A 142 6.40 8.75 27.98
C ALA A 142 7.33 9.28 26.87
N PRO A 143 8.30 10.18 27.15
CA PRO A 143 9.23 10.67 26.13
C PRO A 143 10.00 9.55 25.39
N TRP A 144 10.20 8.40 26.05
CA TRP A 144 10.90 7.23 25.53
C TRP A 144 9.96 6.09 25.09
N ALA A 145 8.63 6.24 25.23
CA ALA A 145 7.66 5.18 24.95
C ALA A 145 6.40 5.67 24.22
N ARG A 146 6.01 4.96 23.16
CA ARG A 146 4.75 5.19 22.45
C ARG A 146 3.99 3.89 22.22
N LEU A 147 2.67 3.98 22.21
CA LEU A 147 1.76 2.89 21.87
C LEU A 147 0.83 3.34 20.75
N SER A 148 0.81 2.62 19.64
CA SER A 148 -0.12 2.85 18.54
C SER A 148 -1.23 1.82 18.54
N ALA A 149 -2.44 2.25 18.20
CA ALA A 149 -3.53 1.41 17.74
C ALA A 149 -3.88 1.77 16.30
N ASN A 150 -4.24 0.77 15.50
CA ASN A 150 -4.77 0.95 14.15
C ASN A 150 -5.98 0.05 13.90
N LEU A 151 -6.88 0.54 13.05
CA LEU A 151 -7.99 -0.20 12.48
C LEU A 151 -7.91 -0.04 10.97
N GLN A 152 -7.87 -1.15 10.27
CA GLN A 152 -7.84 -1.17 8.80
C GLN A 152 -9.02 -1.96 8.27
N VAL A 153 -9.70 -1.42 7.26
CA VAL A 153 -10.72 -2.13 6.49
C VAL A 153 -10.20 -2.28 5.07
N VAL A 154 -10.12 -3.52 4.60
CA VAL A 154 -9.64 -3.85 3.26
C VAL A 154 -10.79 -4.51 2.50
N ASN A 155 -11.14 -3.95 1.35
CA ASN A 155 -11.95 -4.64 0.36
C ASN A 155 -11.01 -5.36 -0.60
N PRO A 156 -10.84 -6.69 -0.50
CA PRO A 156 -9.77 -7.42 -1.18
C PRO A 156 -9.89 -7.39 -2.69
N ALA A 157 -8.77 -7.57 -3.38
CA ALA A 157 -8.74 -7.61 -4.84
C ALA A 157 -9.52 -8.78 -5.45
N LEU A 158 -9.67 -9.91 -4.74
CA LEU A 158 -10.33 -11.09 -5.28
C LEU A 158 -11.86 -10.93 -5.23
N ALA A 159 -12.50 -10.94 -6.40
CA ALA A 159 -13.93 -10.76 -6.54
C ALA A 159 -14.73 -11.78 -5.71
N GLY A 160 -15.80 -11.31 -5.08
CA GLY A 160 -16.64 -12.13 -4.20
C GLY A 160 -16.07 -12.37 -2.80
N THR A 161 -14.90 -11.81 -2.48
CA THR A 161 -14.36 -11.83 -1.11
C THR A 161 -15.01 -10.73 -0.29
N GLU A 162 -15.46 -11.06 0.92
CA GLU A 162 -16.00 -10.06 1.85
C GLU A 162 -14.90 -9.11 2.38
N PRO A 163 -15.23 -7.85 2.71
CA PRO A 163 -14.29 -6.94 3.34
C PRO A 163 -13.71 -7.50 4.64
N ALA A 164 -12.39 -7.36 4.82
CA ALA A 164 -11.68 -7.77 6.03
C ALA A 164 -11.40 -6.57 6.94
N VAL A 165 -11.54 -6.78 8.25
CA VAL A 165 -11.21 -5.77 9.28
C VAL A 165 -10.03 -6.26 10.10
N PHE A 166 -8.99 -5.44 10.19
CA PHE A 166 -7.79 -5.70 10.98
C PHE A 166 -7.68 -4.70 12.13
N LEU A 167 -7.30 -5.21 13.30
CA LEU A 167 -6.97 -4.43 14.47
C LEU A 167 -5.52 -4.69 14.85
N GLY A 168 -4.74 -3.63 15.01
CA GLY A 168 -3.32 -3.72 15.31
C GLY A 168 -2.91 -2.87 16.49
N LEU A 169 -1.95 -3.36 17.26
CA LEU A 169 -1.25 -2.61 18.32
C LEU A 169 0.25 -2.65 18.06
N ARG A 170 0.93 -1.52 18.27
CA ARG A 170 2.40 -1.40 18.11
C ARG A 170 3.02 -0.59 19.24
N GLY A 171 3.98 -1.18 19.95
CA GLY A 171 4.83 -0.47 20.91
C GLY A 171 6.11 0.04 20.26
N GLN A 172 6.58 1.23 20.66
CA GLN A 172 7.88 1.78 20.28
C GLN A 172 8.61 2.31 21.51
N LEU A 173 9.85 1.87 21.70
CA LEU A 173 10.75 2.33 22.77
C LEU A 173 12.01 2.97 22.17
N LYS A 174 12.53 4.00 22.82
CA LYS A 174 13.82 4.64 22.50
C LYS A 174 14.74 4.51 23.72
N PHE A 175 15.97 4.04 23.50
CA PHE A 175 16.98 3.80 24.53
C PHE A 175 18.17 4.75 24.35
#